data_AF-A0A7R9Q6R7-F1
#
_entry.id   AF-A0A7R9Q6R7-F1
#
_cell.length_a   1.000
_cell.length_b   1.000
_cell.length_c   1.000
_cell.angle_alpha   90.00
_cell.angle_beta   90.00
_cell.angle_gamma   90.00
#
_symmetry.space_group_name_H-M   'P 1'
#
loop_
_entity.id
_entity.type
_entity.pdbx_description
1 polymer ?
#
loop_
_entity_poly.entity_id
_entity_poly.type
_entity_poly.pdbx_seq_one_letter_code
_entity_poly.pdbx_strand_id
1 'polypeptide(L)'
;FAPGLSVQAVRVTKPKIPETIRRNYELMEGEKTKLMISVQRQKVVEKDAETERKKAIIEAEKNQQVAKITFDQKIMEKESLKKMSIIEDDMFFNREKMRADAEYYTKEKLAEGNHLLLTKEYLQLKKYESVSQNTKIYFGTDIPQMFYERASDGLDGGFGPRVVAANNKAGLDADKAAKQSGGSGSREK
;
A
#
# COMPACT_ATOMS: atom_id res chain seq x y z
N PHE A 1 110.04 18.93 -26.94
CA PHE A 1 109.87 17.50 -26.67
C PHE A 1 111.21 16.82 -26.87
N ALA A 2 111.83 16.31 -25.80
CA ALA A 2 113.10 15.59 -25.87
C ALA A 2 112.80 14.08 -26.08
N PRO A 3 113.37 13.41 -27.10
CA PRO A 3 113.16 12.00 -27.33
C PRO A 3 113.85 11.16 -26.24
N GLY A 4 113.09 10.37 -25.47
CA GLY A 4 113.62 9.44 -24.45
C GLY A 4 112.78 9.25 -23.18
N LEU A 5 111.73 10.05 -22.96
CA LEU A 5 110.83 9.95 -21.79
C LEU A 5 109.44 9.47 -22.20
N SER A 6 108.97 8.35 -21.62
CA SER A 6 107.62 7.83 -21.79
C SER A 6 106.75 8.19 -20.58
N VAL A 7 105.60 8.82 -20.85
CA VAL A 7 104.62 9.16 -19.81
C VAL A 7 103.70 7.97 -19.61
N GLN A 8 103.77 7.31 -18.45
CA GLN A 8 102.90 6.15 -18.14
C GLN A 8 101.49 6.58 -17.72
N ALA A 9 101.34 7.64 -16.93
CA ALA A 9 100.03 8.15 -16.52
C ALA A 9 100.11 9.63 -16.14
N VAL A 10 99.14 10.41 -16.61
CA VAL A 10 98.94 11.80 -16.19
C VAL A 10 97.72 11.82 -15.28
N ARG A 11 97.93 12.17 -14.00
CA ARG A 11 96.82 12.46 -13.08
C ARG A 11 96.67 13.96 -12.98
N VAL A 12 95.47 14.44 -13.26
CA VAL A 12 95.13 15.85 -13.11
C VAL A 12 94.55 16.05 -11.70
N THR A 13 94.91 17.13 -11.04
CA THR A 13 94.30 17.52 -9.77
C THR A 13 92.88 18.04 -10.03
N LYS A 14 91.96 17.82 -9.07
CA LYS A 14 90.61 18.37 -9.18
C LYS A 14 90.71 19.91 -9.21
N PRO A 15 90.21 20.58 -10.25
CA PRO A 15 90.29 22.03 -10.34
C PRO A 15 89.52 22.65 -9.18
N LYS A 16 90.15 23.62 -8.49
CA LYS A 16 89.52 24.34 -7.38
C LYS A 16 88.58 25.40 -7.95
N ILE A 17 87.28 25.13 -7.91
CA ILE A 17 86.26 26.07 -8.37
C ILE A 17 86.21 27.26 -7.40
N PRO A 18 86.36 28.50 -7.87
CA PRO A 18 86.19 29.70 -7.05
C PRO A 18 84.82 29.75 -6.39
N GLU A 19 84.74 30.25 -5.14
CA GLU A 19 83.48 30.23 -4.37
C GLU A 19 82.34 31.01 -5.02
N THR A 20 82.65 32.03 -5.81
CA THR A 20 81.65 32.85 -6.53
C THR A 20 80.88 32.02 -7.55
N ILE A 21 81.56 31.16 -8.32
CA ILE A 21 80.93 30.29 -9.33
C ILE A 21 80.10 29.20 -8.64
N ARG A 22 80.59 28.66 -7.53
CA ARG A 22 79.86 27.66 -6.73
C ARG A 22 78.52 28.20 -6.24
N ARG A 23 78.51 29.38 -5.61
CA ARG A 23 77.27 30.01 -5.09
C ARG A 23 76.27 30.30 -6.20
N ASN A 24 76.72 30.78 -7.36
CA ASN A 24 75.83 31.04 -8.50
C ASN A 24 75.20 29.77 -9.07
N TYR A 25 75.98 28.67 -9.15
CA TYR A 25 75.47 27.38 -9.60
C TYR A 25 74.44 26.80 -8.61
N GLU A 26 74.71 26.91 -7.30
CA GLU A 26 73.79 26.47 -6.25
C GLU A 26 72.45 27.24 -6.29
N LEU A 27 72.50 28.57 -6.49
CA LEU A 27 71.29 29.39 -6.65
C LEU A 27 70.49 29.01 -7.90
N MET A 28 71.18 28.85 -9.04
CA MET A 28 70.54 28.48 -10.31
C MET A 28 69.84 27.11 -10.23
N GLU A 29 70.50 26.10 -9.65
CA GLU A 29 69.90 24.78 -9.51
C GLU A 29 68.74 24.77 -8.50
N GLY A 30 68.81 25.61 -7.45
CA GLY A 30 67.70 25.82 -6.52
C GLY A 30 66.46 26.41 -7.20
N GLU A 31 66.64 27.45 -8.01
CA GLU A 31 65.56 28.08 -8.77
C GLU A 31 64.96 27.14 -9.82
N LYS A 32 65.80 26.42 -10.55
CA LYS A 32 65.38 25.42 -11.53
C LYS A 32 64.54 24.31 -10.89
N THR A 33 64.97 23.81 -9.73
CA THR A 33 64.21 22.81 -8.97
C THR A 33 62.88 23.37 -8.49
N LYS A 34 62.86 24.60 -7.98
CA LYS A 34 61.64 25.29 -7.54
C LYS A 34 60.65 25.48 -8.69
N LEU A 35 61.14 25.88 -9.87
CA LEU A 35 60.32 26.01 -11.08
C LEU A 35 59.72 24.66 -11.46
N MET A 36 60.51 23.59 -11.51
CA MET A 36 60.04 22.24 -11.82
C MET A 36 58.94 21.77 -10.86
N ILE A 37 59.13 21.99 -9.55
CA ILE A 37 58.14 21.66 -8.52
C ILE A 37 56.85 22.47 -8.74
N SER A 38 56.95 23.76 -9.03
CA SER A 38 55.78 24.61 -9.26
C SER A 38 54.96 24.16 -10.48
N VAL A 39 55.62 23.79 -11.57
CA VAL A 39 54.98 23.30 -12.80
C VAL A 39 54.30 21.95 -12.54
N GLN A 40 54.95 21.04 -11.81
CA GLN A 40 54.34 19.76 -11.44
C GLN A 40 53.13 19.94 -10.53
N ARG A 41 53.21 20.85 -9.55
CA ARG A 41 52.07 21.17 -8.67
C ARG A 41 50.89 21.74 -9.44
N GLN A 42 51.14 22.65 -10.39
CA GLN A 42 50.08 23.18 -11.27
C GLN A 42 49.39 22.07 -12.05
N LYS A 43 50.16 21.14 -12.65
CA LYS A 43 49.60 19.98 -13.37
C LYS A 43 48.77 19.07 -12.47
N VAL A 44 49.19 18.83 -11.23
CA VAL A 44 48.41 18.04 -10.27
C VAL A 44 47.09 18.72 -9.95
N VAL A 45 47.10 20.02 -9.65
CA VAL A 45 45.88 20.79 -9.37
C VAL A 45 44.91 20.77 -10.56
N GLU A 46 45.41 20.93 -11.78
CA GLU A 46 44.59 20.83 -13.00
C GLU A 46 43.95 19.44 -13.14
N LYS A 47 44.72 18.36 -12.90
CA LYS A 47 44.22 16.98 -12.99
C LYS A 47 43.25 16.63 -11.88
N ASP A 48 43.48 17.11 -10.67
CA ASP A 48 42.57 16.93 -9.55
C ASP A 48 41.25 17.65 -9.81
N ALA A 49 41.28 18.89 -10.31
CA ALA A 49 40.07 19.63 -10.69
C ALA A 49 39.27 18.93 -11.81
N GLU A 50 39.96 18.38 -12.83
CA GLU A 50 39.31 17.54 -13.85
C GLU A 50 38.68 16.27 -13.26
N THR A 51 39.36 15.65 -12.30
CA THR A 51 38.90 14.43 -11.63
C THR A 51 37.70 14.71 -10.75
N GLU A 52 37.69 15.80 -10.00
CA GLU A 52 36.57 16.25 -9.18
C GLU A 52 35.34 16.54 -10.03
N ARG A 53 35.49 17.21 -11.18
CA ARG A 53 34.38 17.45 -12.12
C ARG A 53 33.78 16.15 -12.62
N LYS A 54 34.62 15.20 -13.05
CA LYS A 54 34.14 13.88 -13.51
C LYS A 54 33.46 13.10 -12.39
N LYS A 55 34.02 13.15 -11.18
CA LYS A 55 33.43 12.51 -10.00
C LYS A 55 32.05 13.10 -9.69
N ALA A 56 31.90 14.41 -9.74
CA ALA A 56 30.61 15.08 -9.51
C ALA A 56 29.55 14.69 -10.55
N ILE A 57 29.94 14.58 -11.84
CA ILE A 57 29.03 14.13 -12.91
C ILE A 57 28.59 12.68 -12.65
N ILE A 58 29.54 11.78 -12.38
CA ILE A 58 29.24 10.37 -12.10
C ILE A 58 28.36 10.22 -10.87
N GLU A 59 28.59 11.02 -9.83
CA GLU A 59 27.78 11.01 -8.62
C GLU A 59 26.35 11.52 -8.88
N ALA A 60 26.20 12.58 -9.66
CA ALA A 60 24.89 13.07 -10.07
C ALA A 60 24.13 12.03 -10.91
N GLU A 61 24.79 11.39 -11.88
CA GLU A 61 24.19 10.33 -12.70
C GLU A 61 23.80 9.11 -11.87
N LYS A 62 24.66 8.68 -10.93
CA LYS A 62 24.35 7.60 -9.99
C LYS A 62 23.11 7.94 -9.17
N ASN A 63 23.04 9.14 -8.61
CA ASN A 63 21.90 9.57 -7.81
C ASN A 63 20.62 9.63 -8.64
N GLN A 64 20.70 10.10 -9.89
CA GLN A 64 19.57 10.08 -10.83
C GLN A 64 19.10 8.65 -11.12
N GLN A 65 20.01 7.70 -11.35
CA GLN A 65 19.67 6.30 -11.58
C GLN A 65 19.02 5.66 -10.36
N VAL A 66 19.58 5.88 -9.17
CA VAL A 66 19.00 5.39 -7.91
C VAL A 66 17.60 5.98 -7.72
N ALA A 67 17.42 7.29 -7.91
CA ALA A 67 16.11 7.92 -7.83
C ALA A 67 15.11 7.27 -8.79
N LYS A 68 15.49 7.05 -10.06
CA LYS A 68 14.65 6.37 -11.04
C LYS A 68 14.20 4.99 -10.57
N ILE A 69 15.13 4.15 -10.11
CA ILE A 69 14.82 2.80 -9.60
C ILE A 69 13.85 2.90 -8.42
N THR A 70 14.07 3.81 -7.47
CA THR A 70 13.17 3.97 -6.31
C THR A 70 11.78 4.45 -6.72
N PHE A 71 11.66 5.27 -7.76
CA PHE A 71 10.37 5.68 -8.30
C PHE A 71 9.68 4.54 -9.02
N ASP A 72 10.39 3.79 -9.86
CA ASP A 72 9.86 2.63 -10.57
C ASP A 72 9.35 1.57 -9.59
N GLN A 73 10.08 1.32 -8.49
CA GLN A 73 9.63 0.45 -7.40
C GLN A 73 8.32 0.94 -6.77
N LYS A 74 8.22 2.23 -6.42
CA LYS A 74 7.00 2.82 -5.85
C LYS A 74 5.82 2.75 -6.82
N ILE A 75 6.04 2.98 -8.11
CA ILE A 75 5.00 2.86 -9.13
C ILE A 75 4.51 1.41 -9.19
N MET A 76 5.43 0.44 -9.26
CA MET A 76 5.10 -0.98 -9.28
C MET A 76 4.32 -1.42 -8.02
N GLU A 77 4.71 -0.94 -6.84
CA GLU A 77 3.98 -1.18 -5.59
C GLU A 77 2.54 -0.64 -5.66
N LYS A 78 2.37 0.61 -6.10
CA LYS A 78 1.04 1.24 -6.20
C LYS A 78 0.17 0.58 -7.25
N GLU A 79 0.73 0.20 -8.40
CA GLU A 79 0.00 -0.54 -9.43
C GLU A 79 -0.41 -1.93 -8.94
N SER A 80 0.46 -2.61 -8.19
CA SER A 80 0.14 -3.91 -7.60
C SER A 80 -0.97 -3.79 -6.57
N LEU A 81 -0.93 -2.77 -5.69
CA LEU A 81 -2.02 -2.49 -4.76
C LEU A 81 -3.34 -2.20 -5.47
N LYS A 82 -3.31 -1.41 -6.55
CA LYS A 82 -4.50 -1.15 -7.37
C LYS A 82 -5.05 -2.45 -7.96
N LYS A 83 -4.20 -3.33 -8.49
CA LYS A 83 -4.62 -4.63 -9.03
C LYS A 83 -5.24 -5.53 -7.95
N MET A 84 -4.64 -5.57 -6.76
CA MET A 84 -5.18 -6.34 -5.64
C MET A 84 -6.57 -5.83 -5.22
N SER A 85 -6.75 -4.51 -5.12
CA SER A 85 -8.05 -3.90 -4.81
C SER A 85 -9.11 -4.29 -5.85
N ILE A 86 -8.78 -4.24 -7.15
CA ILE A 86 -9.72 -4.65 -8.21
C ILE A 86 -10.12 -6.12 -8.05
N ILE A 87 -9.15 -7.00 -7.79
CA ILE A 87 -9.41 -8.43 -7.59
C ILE A 87 -10.28 -8.64 -6.34
N GLU A 88 -10.02 -7.93 -5.24
CA GLU A 88 -10.82 -7.99 -4.03
C GLU A 88 -12.27 -7.53 -4.26
N ASP A 89 -12.46 -6.42 -4.96
CA ASP A 89 -13.77 -5.90 -5.33
C ASP A 89 -14.53 -6.90 -6.22
N ASP A 90 -13.86 -7.47 -7.22
CA ASP A 90 -14.43 -8.48 -8.11
C ASP A 90 -14.79 -9.76 -7.36
N MET A 91 -13.93 -10.22 -6.44
CA MET A 91 -14.20 -11.38 -5.59
C MET A 91 -15.41 -11.13 -4.68
N PHE A 92 -15.49 -9.94 -4.07
CA PHE A 92 -16.60 -9.56 -3.21
C PHE A 92 -17.91 -9.50 -4.00
N PHE A 93 -17.90 -8.82 -5.15
CA PHE A 93 -19.05 -8.74 -6.05
C PHE A 93 -19.54 -10.12 -6.47
N ASN A 94 -18.63 -10.99 -6.93
CA ASN A 94 -18.97 -12.34 -7.34
C ASN A 94 -19.51 -13.17 -6.17
N ARG A 95 -18.94 -13.05 -4.98
CA ARG A 95 -19.41 -13.76 -3.79
C ARG A 95 -20.83 -13.36 -3.39
N GLU A 96 -21.10 -12.05 -3.32
CA GLU A 96 -22.43 -11.54 -2.98
C GLU A 96 -23.46 -11.89 -4.05
N LYS A 97 -23.08 -11.84 -5.34
CA LYS A 97 -23.93 -12.30 -6.43
C LYS A 97 -24.27 -13.79 -6.30
N MET A 98 -23.28 -14.66 -6.11
CA MET A 98 -23.52 -16.11 -5.96
C MET A 98 -24.40 -16.42 -4.75
N ARG A 99 -24.24 -15.67 -3.65
CA ARG A 99 -25.10 -15.80 -2.47
C ARG A 99 -26.54 -15.39 -2.78
N ALA A 100 -26.74 -14.24 -3.42
CA ALA A 100 -28.06 -13.77 -3.81
C ALA A 100 -28.75 -14.75 -4.78
N ASP A 101 -28.02 -15.27 -5.76
CA ASP A 101 -28.50 -16.25 -6.74
C ASP A 101 -28.89 -17.58 -6.05
N ALA A 102 -28.10 -18.05 -5.08
CA ALA A 102 -28.40 -19.24 -4.30
C ALA A 102 -29.64 -19.04 -3.40
N GLU A 103 -29.75 -17.89 -2.74
CA GLU A 103 -30.93 -17.53 -1.94
C GLU A 103 -32.19 -17.38 -2.82
N TYR A 104 -32.05 -16.87 -4.04
CA TYR A 104 -33.14 -16.81 -5.01
C TYR A 104 -33.59 -18.23 -5.43
N TYR A 105 -32.66 -19.08 -5.85
CA TYR A 105 -32.96 -20.44 -6.31
C TYR A 105 -33.61 -21.29 -5.22
N THR A 106 -33.12 -21.19 -3.98
CA THR A 106 -33.73 -21.89 -2.84
C THR A 106 -35.15 -21.43 -2.56
N LYS A 107 -35.42 -20.11 -2.59
CA LYS A 107 -36.78 -19.58 -2.42
C LYS A 107 -37.71 -19.98 -3.56
N GLU A 108 -37.22 -19.96 -4.79
CA GLU A 108 -37.97 -20.40 -5.97
C GLU A 108 -38.39 -21.87 -5.84
N LYS A 109 -37.44 -22.76 -5.52
CA LYS A 109 -37.73 -24.19 -5.32
C LYS A 109 -38.66 -24.45 -4.13
N LEU A 110 -38.52 -23.70 -3.05
CA LEU A 110 -39.45 -23.76 -1.92
C LEU A 110 -40.85 -23.27 -2.31
N ALA A 111 -40.97 -22.21 -3.11
CA ALA A 111 -42.26 -21.72 -3.59
C ALA A 111 -42.94 -22.73 -4.53
N GLU A 112 -42.18 -23.33 -5.46
CA GLU A 112 -42.65 -24.43 -6.32
C GLU A 112 -43.12 -25.63 -5.49
N GLY A 113 -42.33 -26.06 -4.50
CA GLY A 113 -42.69 -27.15 -3.60
C GLY A 113 -43.94 -26.85 -2.79
N ASN A 114 -44.04 -25.64 -2.24
CA ASN A 114 -45.23 -25.19 -1.50
C ASN A 114 -46.46 -25.17 -2.41
N HIS A 115 -46.32 -24.72 -3.66
CA HIS A 115 -47.42 -24.74 -4.63
C HIS A 115 -47.96 -26.16 -4.84
N LEU A 116 -47.09 -27.18 -4.91
CA LEU A 116 -47.50 -28.58 -5.02
C LEU A 116 -48.12 -29.13 -3.73
N LEU A 117 -47.64 -28.70 -2.56
CA LEU A 117 -48.14 -29.13 -1.25
C LEU A 117 -49.45 -28.46 -0.82
N LEU A 118 -49.88 -27.39 -1.49
CA LEU A 118 -51.14 -26.67 -1.23
C LEU A 118 -52.39 -27.47 -1.69
N THR A 119 -52.47 -28.76 -1.36
CA THR A 119 -53.71 -29.53 -1.48
C THR A 119 -54.54 -29.40 -0.21
N LYS A 120 -55.87 -29.34 -0.35
CA LYS A 120 -56.78 -29.13 0.79
C LYS A 120 -56.65 -30.23 1.84
N GLU A 121 -56.43 -31.47 1.40
CA GLU A 121 -56.30 -32.65 2.26
C GLU A 121 -55.00 -32.63 3.09
N TYR A 122 -53.87 -32.27 2.47
CA TYR A 122 -52.58 -32.19 3.16
C TYR A 122 -52.56 -31.08 4.21
N LEU A 123 -53.15 -29.92 3.91
CA LEU A 123 -53.27 -28.80 4.86
C LEU A 123 -54.14 -29.17 6.06
N GLN A 124 -55.23 -29.91 5.86
CA GLN A 124 -56.07 -30.39 6.96
C GLN A 124 -55.31 -31.39 7.84
N LEU A 125 -54.61 -32.35 7.23
CA LEU A 125 -53.79 -33.32 7.97
C LEU A 125 -52.71 -32.60 8.80
N LYS A 126 -51.98 -31.65 8.19
CA LYS A 126 -50.93 -30.89 8.88
C LYS A 126 -51.50 -30.00 9.99
N LYS A 127 -52.70 -29.44 9.80
CA LYS A 127 -53.42 -28.70 10.84
C LYS A 127 -53.71 -29.62 12.03
N TYR A 128 -54.32 -30.78 11.82
CA TYR A 128 -54.63 -31.71 12.90
C TYR A 128 -53.38 -32.21 13.62
N GLU A 129 -52.30 -32.53 12.89
CA GLU A 129 -51.00 -32.90 13.47
C GLU A 129 -50.44 -31.78 14.37
N SER A 130 -50.46 -30.54 13.88
CA SER A 130 -49.95 -29.38 14.61
C SER A 130 -50.79 -29.06 15.85
N VAL A 131 -52.12 -29.22 15.76
CA VAL A 131 -53.02 -29.11 16.90
C VAL A 131 -52.68 -30.17 17.93
N SER A 132 -52.57 -31.44 17.53
CA SER A 132 -52.24 -32.56 18.44
C SER A 132 -50.91 -32.38 19.17
N GLN A 133 -49.88 -31.84 18.49
CA GLN A 133 -48.54 -31.67 19.08
C GLN A 133 -48.47 -30.47 20.03
N ASN A 134 -49.19 -29.38 19.74
CA ASN A 134 -49.15 -28.16 20.55
C ASN A 134 -50.23 -28.08 21.63
N THR A 135 -51.27 -28.93 21.59
CA THR A 135 -52.25 -28.96 22.67
C THR A 135 -51.67 -29.66 23.90
N LYS A 136 -51.29 -28.88 24.92
CA LYS A 136 -51.36 -29.35 26.30
C LYS A 136 -52.83 -29.60 26.60
N ILE A 137 -53.20 -30.84 26.85
CA ILE A 137 -54.59 -31.22 27.09
C ILE A 137 -55.01 -30.65 28.45
N TYR A 138 -55.72 -29.52 28.44
CA TYR A 138 -56.32 -28.94 29.64
C TYR A 138 -57.72 -29.52 29.79
N PHE A 139 -57.93 -30.38 30.80
CA PHE A 139 -59.23 -30.94 31.13
C PHE A 139 -59.96 -29.98 32.09
N GLY A 140 -60.96 -29.25 31.60
CA GLY A 140 -61.75 -28.28 32.37
C GLY A 140 -62.89 -27.70 31.53
N THR A 141 -63.86 -27.04 32.16
CA THR A 141 -65.13 -26.61 31.56
C THR A 141 -65.03 -25.49 30.51
N ASP A 142 -63.88 -24.81 30.40
CA ASP A 142 -63.66 -23.73 29.43
C ASP A 142 -62.52 -24.09 28.44
N ILE A 143 -62.90 -24.76 27.34
CA ILE A 143 -61.99 -25.05 26.22
C ILE A 143 -61.90 -23.81 25.31
N PRO A 144 -60.69 -23.35 24.93
CA PRO A 144 -60.54 -22.23 24.00
C PRO A 144 -61.27 -22.46 22.67
N GLN A 145 -62.24 -21.61 22.34
CA GLN A 145 -63.10 -21.71 21.15
C GLN A 145 -62.35 -21.52 19.81
N MET A 146 -61.05 -21.21 19.81
CA MET A 146 -60.25 -21.03 18.58
C MET A 146 -60.23 -22.26 17.66
N PHE A 147 -60.59 -23.46 18.16
CA PHE A 147 -60.64 -24.69 17.37
C PHE A 147 -61.98 -24.94 16.66
N TYR A 148 -63.06 -24.26 17.07
CA TYR A 148 -64.43 -24.55 16.60
C TYR A 148 -64.94 -23.59 15.51
N GLU A 149 -64.36 -22.39 15.37
CA GLU A 149 -64.87 -21.39 14.42
C GLU A 149 -64.12 -21.45 13.08
N ARG A 150 -64.52 -22.37 12.20
CA ARG A 150 -64.47 -22.22 10.71
C ARG A 150 -65.11 -23.42 9.97
N ALA A 151 -66.33 -23.82 10.34
CA ALA A 151 -67.08 -24.83 9.59
C ALA A 151 -68.01 -24.22 8.51
N SER A 152 -68.19 -22.89 8.50
CA SER A 152 -68.98 -22.17 7.50
C SER A 152 -68.27 -20.87 7.11
N ASP A 153 -67.49 -20.90 6.03
CA ASP A 153 -67.47 -19.80 5.06
C ASP A 153 -66.57 -20.17 3.88
N GLY A 154 -67.21 -20.34 2.73
CA GLY A 154 -66.54 -20.24 1.44
C GLY A 154 -66.26 -18.78 1.12
N LEU A 155 -65.15 -18.56 0.41
CA LEU A 155 -64.92 -17.38 -0.45
C LEU A 155 -65.16 -16.00 0.21
N ASP A 156 -64.17 -15.46 0.94
CA ASP A 156 -63.53 -14.19 0.56
C ASP A 156 -62.29 -13.90 1.43
N GLY A 157 -61.34 -13.18 0.86
CA GLY A 157 -60.02 -12.92 1.42
C GLY A 157 -59.97 -11.81 2.46
N GLY A 158 -58.87 -11.82 3.23
CA GLY A 158 -58.37 -10.65 3.95
C GLY A 158 -58.19 -10.86 5.45
N PHE A 159 -57.07 -11.44 5.85
CA PHE A 159 -56.50 -11.14 7.17
C PHE A 159 -54.97 -11.15 7.08
N GLY A 160 -54.42 -10.00 6.70
CA GLY A 160 -53.04 -9.64 7.01
C GLY A 160 -52.89 -9.34 8.50
N PRO A 161 -51.68 -9.46 9.08
CA PRO A 161 -51.45 -9.21 10.49
C PRO A 161 -51.72 -7.73 10.82
N ARG A 162 -52.63 -7.49 11.76
CA ARG A 162 -52.86 -6.17 12.36
C ARG A 162 -51.71 -5.89 13.31
N VAL A 163 -50.84 -4.96 12.92
CA VAL A 163 -49.73 -4.47 13.75
C VAL A 163 -50.31 -3.80 14.99
N VAL A 164 -50.10 -4.41 16.15
CA VAL A 164 -50.37 -3.78 17.45
C VAL A 164 -49.18 -2.88 17.76
N ALA A 165 -49.41 -1.57 17.69
CA ALA A 165 -48.47 -0.57 18.18
C ALA A 165 -48.34 -0.71 19.70
N ALA A 166 -47.26 -1.34 20.16
CA ALA A 166 -46.82 -1.29 21.55
C ALA A 166 -45.73 -0.22 21.68
N ASN A 167 -46.10 0.89 22.31
CA ASN A 167 -45.20 1.94 22.77
C ASN A 167 -44.12 1.34 23.68
N ASN A 168 -42.85 1.46 23.27
CA ASN A 168 -41.72 1.41 24.20
C ASN A 168 -40.96 2.74 24.12
N LYS A 169 -41.16 3.56 25.15
CA LYS A 169 -40.20 4.60 25.56
C LYS A 169 -38.93 3.91 26.02
N ALA A 170 -37.95 3.75 25.14
CA ALA A 170 -36.55 3.54 25.47
C ALA A 170 -35.70 3.83 24.21
N GLY A 171 -35.21 5.07 24.08
CA GLY A 171 -34.40 5.46 22.94
C GLY A 171 -34.60 6.92 22.51
N LEU A 172 -34.51 7.85 23.46
CA LEU A 172 -34.48 9.29 23.17
C LEU A 172 -33.24 9.92 23.82
N ASP A 173 -32.06 9.31 23.62
CA ASP A 173 -30.78 9.86 24.10
C ASP A 173 -29.60 9.74 23.11
N ALA A 174 -29.82 9.35 21.83
CA ALA A 174 -28.71 9.21 20.88
C ALA A 174 -28.65 10.26 19.75
N ASP A 175 -29.74 10.98 19.46
CA ASP A 175 -29.80 11.89 18.29
C ASP A 175 -29.62 13.39 18.61
N LYS A 176 -29.20 13.72 19.83
CA LYS A 176 -28.79 15.10 20.19
C LYS A 176 -27.28 15.37 20.05
N ALA A 177 -26.47 14.38 19.64
CA ALA A 177 -25.01 14.53 19.54
C ALA A 177 -24.48 14.80 18.11
N ALA A 178 -25.31 14.78 17.06
CA ALA A 178 -24.83 14.90 15.66
C ALA A 178 -25.25 16.20 14.94
N LYS A 179 -25.84 17.19 15.65
CA LYS A 179 -26.21 18.51 15.07
C LYS A 179 -25.60 19.73 15.76
N GLN A 180 -24.53 19.54 16.53
CA GLN A 180 -23.63 20.60 17.01
C GLN A 180 -22.17 20.35 16.60
N SER A 181 -21.89 20.28 15.29
CA SER A 181 -20.50 20.40 14.79
C SER A 181 -20.42 20.81 13.31
N GLY A 182 -21.46 21.48 12.79
CA GLY A 182 -21.45 22.07 11.47
C GLY A 182 -21.95 23.50 11.51
N GLY A 183 -21.04 24.47 11.67
CA GLY A 183 -21.34 25.88 11.40
C GLY A 183 -20.81 26.92 12.37
N SER A 184 -19.48 27.14 12.38
CA SER A 184 -18.93 28.49 12.54
C SER A 184 -17.76 28.66 11.58
N GLY A 185 -18.05 29.23 10.41
CA GLY A 185 -17.02 29.89 9.62
C GLY A 185 -16.64 31.20 10.28
N SER A 186 -15.36 31.55 10.20
CA SER A 186 -14.76 32.90 10.09
C SER A 186 -13.23 32.71 10.20
N ARG A 187 -12.45 32.75 9.11
CA ARG A 187 -11.84 33.96 8.52
C ARG A 187 -11.22 34.88 9.58
N GLU A 188 -9.89 34.89 9.63
CA GLU A 188 -9.00 36.08 9.59
C GLU A 188 -7.54 35.59 9.78
N LYS A 189 -6.70 35.83 8.77
CA LYS A 189 -5.56 36.77 8.73
C LYS A 189 -4.27 36.18 9.30
#